data_AF-A0A847G426-F1
#
_entry.id   AF-A0A847G426-F1
#
_cell.length_a   1.000
_cell.length_b   1.000
_cell.length_c   1.000
_cell.angle_alpha   90.00
_cell.angle_beta   90.00
_cell.angle_gamma   90.00
#
_symmetry.space_group_name_H-M   'P 1'
#
loop_
_entity.id
_entity.type
_entity.pdbx_description
1 polymer ?
#
loop_
_entity_poly.entity_id
_entity_poly.type
_entity_poly.pdbx_seq_one_letter_code
_entity_poly.pdbx_strand_id
1 'polypeptide(L)'
;MSIENSEIKPDDTAPVVVDTLHEGKTMQVRIAPGNTKPIAENNLSMEETQNIGFNENTKGVEIPPSINPPTQPLKGKKPNRWKWVFVGFILLIAGGVIGGWFGYNRAIEARMAEQQNNIAMVTTTQFQLALQDQAEGRLETARKRLEYIVQLNPQFPGVTEKLSEVMMAQAVISTPTVIAIEPTPVPTKDTRNTEELFVQARQQAANNEWNNTITTLDALRQIDRSYRAIQIDGLYYIALRNRGIARINSGLLEQGIYDITMAGQYGPLDKDAVSYTQTASYYISGVAAWAVDWPRVLEFLASFYASAPGLRDASGMSAAERYRTGSILYGDELMNQEDPCSALYQFQNALTLSTDEVTQGKLTKATNQCNALNAPAEEEPTEVVPTDPGTEPPTGEPSEEPTLEPTLETTVEVTIGPTSEGT
;
A
#
# COMPACT_ATOMS: atom_id res chain seq x y z
N MET A 1 -82.69 -6.51 -12.31
CA MET A 1 -83.67 -7.43 -11.70
C MET A 1 -82.89 -8.69 -11.33
N SER A 2 -82.81 -8.96 -10.03
CA SER A 2 -82.41 -10.19 -9.31
C SER A 2 -81.42 -11.19 -9.93
N ILE A 3 -80.23 -11.24 -9.32
CA ILE A 3 -79.50 -12.37 -8.71
C ILE A 3 -79.83 -13.80 -9.18
N GLU A 4 -78.79 -14.53 -9.62
CA GLU A 4 -78.63 -15.95 -9.26
C GLU A 4 -77.15 -16.21 -8.91
N ASN A 5 -76.92 -16.60 -7.65
CA ASN A 5 -75.62 -17.02 -7.11
C ASN A 5 -75.35 -18.46 -7.53
N SER A 6 -74.24 -18.73 -8.21
CA SER A 6 -73.66 -20.07 -8.29
C SER A 6 -72.50 -20.20 -7.30
N GLU A 7 -72.75 -21.00 -6.28
CA GLU A 7 -71.88 -21.43 -5.21
C GLU A 7 -70.68 -22.24 -5.75
N ILE A 8 -69.45 -21.77 -5.52
CA ILE A 8 -68.21 -22.47 -5.88
C ILE A 8 -67.78 -23.34 -4.69
N LYS A 9 -67.67 -24.65 -4.91
CA LYS A 9 -67.25 -25.64 -3.93
C LYS A 9 -65.72 -25.59 -3.71
N PRO A 10 -65.23 -25.78 -2.47
CA PRO A 10 -63.81 -25.78 -2.17
C PRO A 10 -63.24 -27.19 -2.35
N ASP A 11 -62.94 -27.60 -3.59
CA ASP A 11 -62.05 -28.76 -3.81
C ASP A 11 -61.33 -28.79 -5.17
N ASP A 12 -61.36 -27.70 -5.94
CA ASP A 12 -60.56 -27.56 -7.17
C ASP A 12 -59.29 -26.73 -6.89
N THR A 13 -58.37 -27.32 -6.13
CA THR A 13 -56.95 -26.91 -6.15
C THR A 13 -56.13 -28.08 -6.63
N ALA A 14 -55.96 -28.17 -7.95
CA ALA A 14 -54.88 -28.96 -8.53
C ALA A 14 -53.53 -28.33 -8.18
N PRO A 15 -52.51 -29.11 -7.81
CA PRO A 15 -51.18 -28.58 -7.52
C PRO A 15 -50.50 -28.12 -8.81
N VAL A 16 -50.09 -26.86 -8.83
CA VAL A 16 -49.17 -26.32 -9.84
C VAL A 16 -47.80 -26.97 -9.63
N VAL A 17 -47.46 -27.89 -10.53
CA VAL A 17 -46.11 -28.43 -10.67
C VAL A 17 -45.26 -27.33 -11.29
N VAL A 18 -44.36 -26.75 -10.49
CA VAL A 18 -43.29 -25.89 -10.99
C VAL A 18 -42.05 -26.76 -11.12
N ASP A 19 -41.59 -26.96 -12.36
CA ASP A 19 -40.32 -27.61 -12.68
C ASP A 19 -39.17 -26.84 -12.01
N THR A 20 -38.56 -27.43 -10.99
CA THR A 20 -37.32 -26.98 -10.41
C THR A 20 -36.15 -27.65 -11.12
N LEU A 21 -35.45 -26.90 -11.97
CA LEU A 21 -34.17 -27.31 -12.53
C LEU A 21 -33.15 -26.20 -12.26
N HIS A 22 -32.59 -26.20 -11.04
CA HIS A 22 -31.33 -25.52 -10.71
C HIS A 22 -30.57 -26.42 -9.73
N GLU A 23 -29.42 -26.92 -10.20
CA GLU A 23 -28.47 -27.72 -9.42
C GLU A 23 -27.89 -26.91 -8.26
N GLY A 24 -28.42 -27.14 -7.06
CA GLY A 24 -27.82 -26.68 -5.82
C GLY A 24 -26.66 -27.59 -5.40
N LYS A 25 -25.43 -27.26 -5.79
CA LYS A 25 -24.22 -27.83 -5.18
C LYS A 25 -23.93 -27.07 -3.89
N THR A 26 -24.36 -27.62 -2.76
CA THR A 26 -24.03 -27.11 -1.43
C THR A 26 -22.55 -27.39 -1.13
N MET A 27 -21.71 -26.35 -1.13
CA MET A 27 -20.36 -26.45 -0.58
C MET A 27 -20.43 -26.41 0.95
N GLN A 28 -20.37 -27.58 1.56
CA GLN A 28 -20.10 -27.77 2.98
C GLN A 28 -18.63 -27.43 3.26
N VAL A 29 -18.35 -26.26 3.84
CA VAL A 29 -17.02 -25.92 4.35
C VAL A 29 -16.81 -26.64 5.68
N ARG A 30 -16.04 -27.74 5.65
CA ARG A 30 -15.47 -28.34 6.85
C ARG A 30 -14.30 -27.48 7.32
N ILE A 31 -14.46 -26.79 8.45
CA ILE A 31 -13.34 -26.16 9.16
C ILE A 31 -12.60 -27.27 9.92
N ALA A 32 -11.36 -27.55 9.52
CA ALA A 32 -10.43 -28.36 10.30
C ALA A 32 -9.75 -27.49 11.37
N PRO A 33 -9.55 -27.97 12.61
CA PRO A 33 -8.84 -27.22 13.64
C PRO A 33 -7.33 -27.31 13.40
N GLY A 34 -6.71 -26.21 12.99
CA GLY A 34 -5.25 -26.08 12.88
C GLY A 34 -4.63 -25.57 14.18
N ASN A 35 -3.75 -26.37 14.79
CA ASN A 35 -2.89 -25.95 15.90
C ASN A 35 -1.82 -24.97 15.40
N THR A 36 -1.76 -23.76 15.95
CA THR A 36 -0.65 -22.82 15.73
C THR A 36 0.20 -22.70 17.00
N LYS A 37 1.46 -23.15 16.94
CA LYS A 37 2.53 -22.71 17.84
C LYS A 37 3.11 -21.38 17.33
N PRO A 38 3.52 -20.44 18.20
CA PRO A 38 4.15 -19.19 17.77
C PRO A 38 5.63 -19.41 17.40
N ILE A 39 6.09 -18.77 16.32
CA ILE A 39 7.51 -18.67 15.95
C ILE A 39 8.01 -17.29 16.38
N ALA A 40 9.20 -17.28 16.98
CA ALA A 40 9.90 -16.14 17.52
C ALA A 40 10.46 -15.19 16.44
N GLU A 41 10.43 -13.89 16.73
CA GLU A 41 11.05 -12.81 15.97
C GLU A 41 12.59 -12.90 16.04
N ASN A 42 13.25 -12.92 14.89
CA ASN A 42 14.69 -12.66 14.78
C ASN A 42 14.89 -11.25 14.20
N ASN A 43 15.53 -10.39 15.00
CA ASN A 43 16.03 -9.08 14.62
C ASN A 43 17.31 -9.22 13.76
N LEU A 44 17.32 -8.57 12.60
CA LEU A 44 18.50 -8.36 11.75
C LEU A 44 18.78 -6.86 11.71
N SER A 45 19.87 -6.42 12.35
CA SER A 45 20.47 -5.10 12.14
C SER A 45 21.66 -5.24 11.20
N MET A 46 21.63 -4.52 10.08
CA MET A 46 22.77 -4.32 9.18
C MET A 46 23.31 -2.91 9.40
N GLU A 47 24.59 -2.79 9.74
CA GLU A 47 25.40 -1.59 9.49
C GLU A 47 26.83 -2.06 9.14
N GLU A 48 27.23 -1.88 7.88
CA GLU A 48 28.64 -1.64 7.53
C GLU A 48 28.70 -0.94 6.16
N THR A 49 29.11 0.32 6.16
CA THR A 49 29.49 1.06 4.95
C THR A 49 30.93 1.51 5.11
N GLN A 50 31.83 0.88 4.35
CA GLN A 50 33.18 1.38 4.08
C GLN A 50 33.15 2.37 2.91
N ASN A 51 33.96 3.43 2.99
CA ASN A 51 34.38 4.20 1.82
C ASN A 51 35.89 4.50 1.89
N ILE A 52 36.53 4.50 0.72
CA ILE A 52 37.98 4.55 0.45
C ILE A 52 38.35 5.92 -0.16
N GLY A 53 39.59 6.38 0.08
CA GLY A 53 40.34 7.34 -0.75
C GLY A 53 41.11 8.36 0.09
N PHE A 54 42.35 8.80 -0.18
CA PHE A 54 43.26 8.64 -1.31
C PHE A 54 44.70 9.01 -0.85
N ASN A 55 45.70 8.63 -1.66
CA ASN A 55 47.16 8.69 -1.47
C ASN A 55 47.79 10.09 -1.74
N GLU A 56 48.88 10.47 -1.03
CA GLU A 56 50.02 11.18 -1.64
C GLU A 56 51.35 11.06 -0.85
N ASN A 57 52.31 10.31 -1.42
CA ASN A 57 53.72 10.66 -1.71
C ASN A 57 54.54 11.56 -0.74
N THR A 58 55.68 11.05 -0.21
CA THR A 58 57.07 11.39 -0.64
C THR A 58 58.18 11.06 0.38
N LYS A 59 59.20 10.34 -0.14
CA LYS A 59 60.68 10.43 0.06
C LYS A 59 61.32 10.58 1.45
N GLY A 60 62.32 9.71 1.70
CA GLY A 60 63.47 10.03 2.55
C GLY A 60 64.27 8.80 3.00
N VAL A 61 65.31 8.44 2.24
CA VAL A 61 66.31 7.40 2.51
C VAL A 61 67.43 7.96 3.39
N GLU A 62 67.97 7.19 4.35
CA GLU A 62 69.41 7.06 4.65
C GLU A 62 69.69 6.00 5.76
N ILE A 63 70.72 5.17 5.53
CA ILE A 63 71.39 4.16 6.39
C ILE A 63 72.87 4.66 6.56
N PRO A 64 73.86 4.08 7.31
CA PRO A 64 73.97 2.95 8.27
C PRO A 64 74.98 3.26 9.44
N PRO A 65 75.87 2.36 9.95
CA PRO A 65 75.74 1.07 10.67
C PRO A 65 76.48 1.06 12.06
N SER A 66 76.53 -0.12 12.72
CA SER A 66 77.64 -0.67 13.57
C SER A 66 77.12 -1.23 14.92
N ILE A 67 76.88 -2.55 15.06
CA ILE A 67 77.83 -3.63 15.43
C ILE A 67 78.21 -3.67 16.95
N ASN A 68 77.82 -4.79 17.57
CA ASN A 68 78.39 -5.53 18.73
C ASN A 68 77.77 -5.45 20.16
N PRO A 69 77.85 -6.57 20.95
CA PRO A 69 76.80 -7.06 21.84
C PRO A 69 77.23 -7.11 23.34
N PRO A 70 76.76 -8.06 24.17
CA PRO A 70 75.69 -7.91 25.16
C PRO A 70 76.21 -7.77 26.60
N THR A 71 75.49 -7.07 27.48
CA THR A 71 75.56 -7.34 28.94
C THR A 71 74.30 -6.84 29.64
N GLN A 72 73.48 -7.75 30.16
CA GLN A 72 72.48 -7.40 31.17
C GLN A 72 73.20 -7.02 32.47
N PRO A 73 72.64 -6.12 33.31
CA PRO A 73 71.93 -6.65 34.47
C PRO A 73 70.71 -5.86 35.00
N LEU A 74 69.83 -6.66 35.62
CA LEU A 74 68.99 -6.41 36.80
C LEU A 74 67.65 -5.64 36.68
N LYS A 75 66.60 -6.44 36.86
CA LYS A 75 65.16 -6.15 36.88
C LYS A 75 64.75 -5.45 38.18
N GLY A 76 64.49 -4.15 38.13
CA GLY A 76 63.78 -3.41 39.19
C GLY A 76 62.26 -3.46 38.98
N LYS A 77 61.51 -4.07 39.91
CA LYS A 77 60.04 -4.13 39.88
C LYS A 77 59.46 -2.73 40.14
N LYS A 78 59.02 -2.01 39.10
CA LYS A 78 58.31 -0.73 39.22
C LYS A 78 56.93 -0.93 39.89
N PRO A 79 56.49 -0.02 40.78
CA PRO A 79 55.18 -0.14 41.43
C PRO A 79 54.05 0.05 40.41
N ASN A 80 53.06 -0.83 40.48
CA ASN A 80 51.98 -0.94 39.51
C ASN A 80 50.97 0.21 39.66
N ARG A 81 51.28 1.39 39.09
CA ARG A 81 50.41 2.59 39.08
C ARG A 81 49.20 2.46 38.16
N TRP A 82 49.07 1.35 37.42
CA TRP A 82 47.96 1.11 36.48
C TRP A 82 46.59 1.11 37.17
N LYS A 83 46.51 0.63 38.42
CA LYS A 83 45.24 0.68 39.17
C LYS A 83 44.69 2.11 39.33
N TRP A 84 45.56 3.12 39.47
CA TRP A 84 45.15 4.53 39.56
C TRP A 84 44.75 5.13 38.21
N VAL A 85 45.38 4.68 37.12
CA VAL A 85 44.99 5.07 35.75
C VAL A 85 43.59 4.54 35.42
N PHE A 86 43.29 3.30 35.81
CA PHE A 86 41.94 2.73 35.64
C PHE A 86 40.88 3.46 36.45
N VAL A 87 41.18 3.84 37.70
CA VAL A 87 40.23 4.63 38.51
C VAL A 87 39.96 5.99 37.89
N GLY A 88 40.98 6.66 37.35
CA GLY A 88 40.82 7.93 36.64
C GLY A 88 39.96 7.80 35.37
N PHE A 89 40.15 6.73 34.60
CA PHE A 89 39.36 6.45 33.40
C PHE A 89 37.89 6.15 33.73
N ILE A 90 37.63 5.37 34.79
CA ILE A 90 36.27 5.07 35.26
C ILE A 90 35.57 6.36 35.73
N LEU A 91 36.27 7.24 36.45
CA LEU A 91 35.72 8.54 36.86
C LEU A 91 35.39 9.45 35.68
N LEU A 92 36.20 9.42 34.61
CA LEU A 92 35.95 10.21 33.41
C LEU A 92 34.69 9.72 32.67
N ILE A 93 34.53 8.39 32.53
CA ILE A 93 33.32 7.79 31.96
C ILE A 93 32.10 8.09 32.83
N ALA A 94 32.20 7.90 34.15
CA ALA A 94 31.12 8.19 35.08
C ALA A 94 30.71 9.67 35.03
N GLY A 95 31.68 10.58 34.98
CA GLY A 95 31.44 12.02 34.81
C GLY A 95 30.74 12.36 33.49
N GLY A 96 31.12 11.71 32.38
CA GLY A 96 30.48 11.88 31.08
C GLY A 96 29.02 11.39 31.07
N VAL A 97 28.74 10.23 31.67
CA VAL A 97 27.38 9.68 31.76
C VAL A 97 26.49 10.54 32.67
N ILE A 98 27.00 10.96 33.83
CA ILE A 98 26.26 11.85 34.75
C ILE A 98 26.01 13.21 34.08
N GLY A 99 27.03 13.81 33.45
CA GLY A 99 26.91 15.07 32.73
C GLY A 99 25.93 15.01 31.56
N GLY A 100 25.97 13.93 30.77
CA GLY A 100 25.03 13.68 29.67
C GLY A 100 23.58 13.53 30.16
N TRP A 101 23.36 12.82 31.27
CA TRP A 101 22.03 12.65 31.84
C TRP A 101 21.45 13.95 32.41
N PHE A 102 22.25 14.74 33.14
CA PHE A 102 21.82 16.05 33.62
C PHE A 102 21.61 17.06 32.48
N GLY A 103 22.44 17.02 31.44
CA GLY A 103 22.29 17.87 30.25
C GLY A 103 21.04 17.56 29.42
N TYR A 104 20.72 16.28 29.23
CA TYR A 104 19.53 15.84 28.48
C TYR A 104 18.22 16.30 29.14
N ASN A 105 18.11 16.17 30.46
CA ASN A 105 16.92 16.61 31.20
C ASN A 105 16.74 18.13 31.15
N ARG A 106 17.84 18.91 31.25
CA ARG A 106 17.81 20.38 31.13
C ARG A 106 17.49 20.86 29.71
N ALA A 107 17.93 20.14 28.68
CA ALA A 107 17.61 20.44 27.29
C ALA A 107 16.13 20.18 26.96
N ILE A 108 15.53 19.13 27.53
CA ILE A 108 14.08 18.88 27.41
C ILE A 108 13.28 19.95 28.17
N GLU A 109 13.72 20.34 29.36
CA GLU A 109 13.08 21.42 30.15
C GLU A 109 13.13 22.77 29.41
N ALA A 110 14.26 23.10 28.76
CA ALA A 110 14.39 24.31 27.94
C ALA A 110 13.49 24.28 26.69
N ARG A 111 13.40 23.13 26.00
CA ARG A 111 12.49 22.95 24.85
C ARG A 111 11.02 23.04 25.28
N MET A 112 10.67 22.51 26.46
CA MET A 112 9.31 22.61 27.01
C MET A 112 8.96 24.05 27.43
N ALA A 113 9.91 24.80 28.01
CA ALA A 113 9.71 26.21 28.36
C ALA A 113 9.56 27.10 27.11
N GLU A 114 10.34 26.85 26.06
CA GLU A 114 10.23 27.57 24.79
C GLU A 114 8.93 27.21 24.04
N GLN A 115 8.50 25.94 24.07
CA GLN A 115 7.21 25.50 23.54
C GLN A 115 6.02 26.12 24.28
N GLN A 116 6.06 26.21 25.61
CA GLN A 116 4.99 26.87 26.37
C GLN A 116 4.93 28.38 26.10
N ASN A 117 6.08 29.05 25.94
CA ASN A 117 6.12 30.46 25.54
C ASN A 117 5.57 30.67 24.12
N ASN A 118 5.88 29.77 23.18
CA ASN A 118 5.36 29.84 21.81
C ASN A 118 3.83 29.62 21.77
N ILE A 119 3.31 28.64 22.52
CA ILE A 119 1.87 28.41 22.63
C ILE A 119 1.21 29.61 23.30
N ALA A 120 1.77 30.17 24.37
CA ALA A 120 1.23 31.35 25.04
C ALA A 120 1.20 32.58 24.10
N MET A 121 2.26 32.80 23.32
CA MET A 121 2.34 33.88 22.32
C MET A 121 1.33 33.71 21.19
N VAL A 122 1.25 32.51 20.59
CA VAL A 122 0.28 32.20 19.52
C VAL A 122 -1.14 32.35 20.05
N THR A 123 -1.43 31.81 21.23
CA THR A 123 -2.76 31.86 21.84
C THR A 123 -3.17 33.30 22.17
N THR A 124 -2.26 34.10 22.73
CA THR A 124 -2.51 35.53 22.99
C THR A 124 -2.76 36.30 21.69
N THR A 125 -1.97 36.03 20.65
CA THR A 125 -2.14 36.67 19.34
C THR A 125 -3.48 36.31 18.70
N GLN A 126 -3.84 35.03 18.70
CA GLN A 126 -5.14 34.57 18.18
C GLN A 126 -6.30 35.14 18.98
N PHE A 127 -6.14 35.31 20.30
CA PHE A 127 -7.18 35.91 21.14
C PHE A 127 -7.38 37.39 20.77
N GLN A 128 -6.31 38.16 20.63
CA GLN A 128 -6.38 39.56 20.18
C GLN A 128 -7.04 39.69 18.80
N LEU A 129 -6.67 38.83 17.85
CA LEU A 129 -7.29 38.81 16.52
C LEU A 129 -8.78 38.43 16.59
N ALA A 130 -9.17 37.51 17.49
CA ALA A 130 -10.58 37.18 17.70
C ALA A 130 -11.37 38.36 18.29
N LEU A 131 -10.77 39.15 19.20
CA LEU A 131 -11.40 40.38 19.71
C LEU A 131 -11.60 41.41 18.61
N GLN A 132 -10.61 41.56 17.72
CA GLN A 132 -10.70 42.44 16.56
C GLN A 132 -11.77 41.95 15.56
N ASP A 133 -11.77 40.66 15.23
CA ASP A 133 -12.77 40.06 14.35
C ASP A 133 -14.19 40.24 14.92
N GLN A 134 -14.36 40.11 16.24
CA GLN A 134 -15.64 40.38 16.90
C GLN A 134 -16.03 41.86 16.80
N ALA A 135 -15.10 42.79 17.05
CA ALA A 135 -15.35 44.24 16.95
C ALA A 135 -15.70 44.68 15.51
N GLU A 136 -15.13 44.00 14.52
CA GLU A 136 -15.39 44.22 13.10
C GLU A 136 -16.61 43.42 12.57
N GLY A 137 -17.34 42.73 13.46
CA GLY A 137 -18.56 41.99 13.12
C GLY A 137 -18.33 40.66 12.38
N ARG A 138 -17.07 40.22 12.19
CA ARG A 138 -16.71 38.92 11.61
C ARG A 138 -16.84 37.79 12.63
N LEU A 139 -18.06 37.60 13.15
CA LEU A 139 -18.32 36.69 14.26
C LEU A 139 -17.92 35.23 13.96
N GLU A 140 -18.06 34.77 12.71
CA GLU A 140 -17.67 33.41 12.31
C GLU A 140 -16.16 33.19 12.29
N THR A 141 -15.39 34.22 11.97
CA THR A 141 -13.92 34.14 12.03
C THR A 141 -13.46 34.19 13.49
N ALA A 142 -14.08 35.06 14.30
CA ALA A 142 -13.83 35.13 15.73
C ALA A 142 -14.11 33.78 16.44
N ARG A 143 -15.23 33.13 16.13
CA ARG A 143 -15.59 31.80 16.68
C ARG A 143 -14.50 30.77 16.39
N LYS A 144 -14.10 30.62 15.12
CA LYS A 144 -13.07 29.65 14.70
C LYS A 144 -11.73 29.88 15.40
N ARG A 145 -11.31 31.13 15.58
CA ARG A 145 -10.08 31.47 16.31
C ARG A 145 -10.16 31.13 17.80
N LEU A 146 -11.30 31.40 18.43
CA LEU A 146 -11.54 31.06 19.83
C LEU A 146 -11.59 29.54 20.04
N GLU A 147 -12.21 28.79 19.12
CA GLU A 147 -12.18 27.31 19.12
C GLU A 147 -10.76 26.77 18.97
N TYR A 148 -9.95 27.37 18.10
CA TYR A 148 -8.54 27.01 17.94
C TYR A 148 -7.74 27.26 19.23
N ILE A 149 -8.01 28.36 19.95
CA ILE A 149 -7.40 28.63 21.26
C ILE A 149 -7.80 27.56 22.28
N VAL A 150 -9.09 27.19 22.34
CA VAL A 150 -9.56 26.14 23.26
C VAL A 150 -8.88 24.79 22.96
N GLN A 151 -8.60 24.48 21.70
CA GLN A 151 -7.85 23.28 21.31
C GLN A 151 -6.39 23.30 21.77
N LEU A 152 -5.73 24.46 21.72
CA LEU A 152 -4.32 24.61 22.09
C LEU A 152 -4.09 24.78 23.60
N ASN A 153 -4.92 25.58 24.25
CA ASN A 153 -4.86 25.87 25.68
C ASN A 153 -6.28 26.06 26.25
N PRO A 154 -6.93 24.98 26.72
CA PRO A 154 -8.26 25.02 27.32
C PRO A 154 -8.35 25.89 28.58
N GLN A 155 -7.22 26.24 29.21
CA GLN A 155 -7.15 27.06 30.42
C GLN A 155 -6.79 28.52 30.11
N PHE A 156 -6.80 28.93 28.84
CA PHE A 156 -6.51 30.32 28.47
C PHE A 156 -7.55 31.28 29.09
N PRO A 157 -7.13 32.31 29.84
CA PRO A 157 -8.06 33.18 30.56
C PRO A 157 -9.07 33.86 29.64
N GLY A 158 -10.36 33.68 29.91
CA GLY A 158 -11.44 34.40 29.21
C GLY A 158 -11.84 33.83 27.84
N VAL A 159 -11.20 32.76 27.34
CA VAL A 159 -11.55 32.21 26.01
C VAL A 159 -12.95 31.61 25.99
N THR A 160 -13.33 30.91 27.06
CA THR A 160 -14.63 30.24 27.18
C THR A 160 -15.78 31.24 27.24
N GLU A 161 -15.59 32.29 28.03
CA GLU A 161 -16.53 33.41 28.16
C GLU A 161 -16.66 34.11 26.81
N LYS A 162 -15.54 34.41 26.15
CA LYS A 162 -15.56 35.12 24.86
C LYS A 162 -16.16 34.29 23.73
N LEU A 163 -15.90 32.98 23.71
CA LEU A 163 -16.53 32.07 22.75
C LEU A 163 -18.05 32.04 22.95
N SER A 164 -18.52 31.97 24.20
CA SER A 164 -19.95 32.03 24.50
C SER A 164 -20.57 33.36 24.08
N GLU A 165 -19.88 34.48 24.27
CA GLU A 165 -20.31 35.82 23.85
C GLU A 165 -20.44 35.92 22.32
N VAL A 166 -19.43 35.44 21.57
CA VAL A 166 -19.47 35.40 20.11
C VAL A 166 -20.60 34.49 19.61
N MET A 167 -20.80 33.32 20.21
CA MET A 167 -21.90 32.42 19.85
C MET A 167 -23.27 33.03 20.15
N MET A 168 -23.43 33.76 21.26
CA MET A 168 -24.65 34.51 21.55
C MET A 168 -24.87 35.66 20.55
N ALA A 169 -23.81 36.41 20.22
CA ALA A 169 -23.89 37.47 19.21
C ALA A 169 -24.27 36.89 17.83
N GLN A 170 -23.71 35.73 17.46
CA GLN A 170 -24.11 34.97 16.26
C GLN A 170 -25.58 34.55 16.31
N ALA A 171 -26.04 34.06 17.45
CA ALA A 171 -27.44 33.69 17.64
C ALA A 171 -28.37 34.90 17.51
N VAL A 172 -27.99 36.08 18.03
CA VAL A 172 -28.78 37.32 17.91
C VAL A 172 -28.87 37.80 16.46
N ILE A 173 -27.76 37.79 15.69
CA ILE A 173 -27.81 38.15 14.26
C ILE A 173 -28.51 37.08 13.39
N SER A 174 -28.47 35.82 13.83
CA SER A 174 -29.13 34.70 13.16
C SER A 174 -30.54 34.47 13.68
N THR A 175 -31.01 35.29 14.64
CA THR A 175 -32.40 35.31 15.02
C THR A 175 -33.10 36.01 13.87
N PRO A 176 -33.89 35.32 13.03
CA PRO A 176 -34.75 36.03 12.09
C PRO A 176 -35.54 37.03 12.93
N THR A 177 -35.55 38.30 12.54
CA THR A 177 -36.52 39.24 13.07
C THR A 177 -37.86 38.54 12.96
N VAL A 178 -38.43 38.15 14.11
CA VAL A 178 -39.80 37.65 14.17
C VAL A 178 -40.64 38.87 13.86
N ILE A 179 -40.83 39.14 12.58
CA ILE A 179 -42.05 39.76 12.12
C ILE A 179 -43.12 38.91 12.79
N ALA A 180 -44.01 39.53 13.57
CA ALA A 180 -45.20 38.87 14.06
C ALA A 180 -46.03 38.49 12.83
N ILE A 181 -45.68 37.36 12.22
CA ILE A 181 -46.53 36.64 11.30
C ILE A 181 -47.57 36.02 12.21
N GLU A 182 -48.83 36.40 12.02
CA GLU A 182 -49.94 35.54 12.44
C GLU A 182 -49.58 34.09 12.06
N PRO A 183 -49.83 33.08 12.92
CA PRO A 183 -49.47 31.70 12.64
C PRO A 183 -50.14 31.29 11.32
N THR A 184 -49.38 31.38 10.23
CA THR A 184 -49.77 30.83 8.95
C THR A 184 -49.62 29.32 9.16
N PRO A 185 -50.66 28.51 8.96
CA PRO A 185 -50.54 27.08 9.13
C PRO A 185 -49.44 26.60 8.18
N VAL A 186 -48.29 26.18 8.73
CA VAL A 186 -47.35 25.34 7.99
C VAL A 186 -48.17 24.12 7.60
N PRO A 187 -48.21 23.74 6.30
CA PRO A 187 -48.95 22.56 5.90
C PRO A 187 -48.58 21.41 6.83
N THR A 188 -49.58 20.82 7.49
CA THR A 188 -49.36 19.64 8.31
C THR A 188 -48.74 18.60 7.39
N LYS A 189 -47.46 18.34 7.62
CA LYS A 189 -46.65 17.41 6.86
C LYS A 189 -47.34 16.04 6.83
N ASP A 190 -47.65 15.57 5.63
CA ASP A 190 -48.35 14.30 5.44
C ASP A 190 -47.38 13.13 5.66
N THR A 191 -47.44 12.53 6.85
CA THR A 191 -46.61 11.38 7.23
C THR A 191 -47.34 10.05 7.09
N ARG A 192 -48.52 10.01 6.46
CA ARG A 192 -49.37 8.80 6.45
C ARG A 192 -48.69 7.57 5.84
N ASN A 193 -47.71 7.78 4.96
CA ASN A 193 -47.03 6.70 4.23
C ASN A 193 -45.66 6.31 4.84
N THR A 194 -45.21 6.91 5.95
CA THR A 194 -43.84 6.67 6.47
C THR A 194 -43.63 5.26 7.03
N GLU A 195 -44.63 4.65 7.66
CA GLU A 195 -44.52 3.27 8.13
C GLU A 195 -44.48 2.27 6.98
N GLU A 196 -45.32 2.45 5.96
CA GLU A 196 -45.35 1.60 4.77
C GLU A 196 -44.00 1.61 4.02
N LEU A 197 -43.45 2.81 3.77
CA LEU A 197 -42.14 2.96 3.14
C LEU A 197 -41.01 2.35 3.98
N PHE A 198 -41.08 2.41 5.31
CA PHE A 198 -40.07 1.78 6.17
C PHE A 198 -40.13 0.26 6.11
N VAL A 199 -41.33 -0.33 6.13
CA VAL A 199 -41.52 -1.77 5.93
C VAL A 199 -41.01 -2.19 4.54
N GLN A 200 -41.30 -1.41 3.51
CA GLN A 200 -40.80 -1.63 2.16
C GLN A 200 -39.26 -1.59 2.10
N ALA A 201 -38.63 -0.57 2.68
CA ALA A 201 -37.17 -0.44 2.70
C ALA A 201 -36.50 -1.63 3.41
N ARG A 202 -37.08 -2.11 4.52
CA ARG A 202 -36.62 -3.32 5.22
C ARG A 202 -36.73 -4.57 4.36
N GLN A 203 -37.84 -4.73 3.64
CA GLN A 203 -38.02 -5.89 2.75
C GLN A 203 -37.03 -5.86 1.60
N GLN A 204 -36.83 -4.70 0.96
CA GLN A 204 -35.82 -4.52 -0.08
C GLN A 204 -34.42 -4.85 0.44
N ALA A 205 -34.08 -4.40 1.64
CA ALA A 205 -32.79 -4.71 2.25
C ALA A 205 -32.63 -6.21 2.52
N ALA A 206 -33.68 -6.88 3.00
CA ALA A 206 -33.68 -8.33 3.20
C ALA A 206 -33.54 -9.11 1.88
N ASN A 207 -34.01 -8.54 0.77
CA ASN A 207 -33.88 -9.10 -0.58
C ASN A 207 -32.55 -8.73 -1.27
N ASN A 208 -31.64 -8.02 -0.60
CA ASN A 208 -30.40 -7.45 -1.17
C ASN A 208 -30.62 -6.43 -2.31
N GLU A 209 -31.80 -5.80 -2.38
CA GLU A 209 -32.14 -4.78 -3.37
C GLU A 209 -31.59 -3.40 -2.98
N TRP A 210 -30.28 -3.28 -2.81
CA TRP A 210 -29.65 -2.12 -2.16
C TRP A 210 -29.96 -0.77 -2.80
N ASN A 211 -30.08 -0.74 -4.14
CA ASN A 211 -30.47 0.48 -4.86
C ASN A 211 -31.89 0.92 -4.50
N ASN A 212 -32.83 -0.03 -4.48
CA ASN A 212 -34.23 0.24 -4.13
C ASN A 212 -34.32 0.65 -2.66
N THR A 213 -33.62 -0.04 -1.76
CA THR A 213 -33.55 0.33 -0.34
C THR A 213 -33.14 1.79 -0.17
N ILE A 214 -32.02 2.20 -0.75
CA ILE A 214 -31.51 3.58 -0.61
C ILE A 214 -32.51 4.60 -1.16
N THR A 215 -33.13 4.31 -2.32
CA THR A 215 -34.15 5.18 -2.91
C THR A 215 -35.37 5.35 -1.99
N THR A 216 -35.83 4.25 -1.37
CA THR A 216 -36.95 4.28 -0.41
C THR A 216 -36.58 5.02 0.88
N LEU A 217 -35.35 4.85 1.37
CA LEU A 217 -34.85 5.59 2.55
C LEU A 217 -34.71 7.10 2.28
N ASP A 218 -34.29 7.48 1.07
CA ASP A 218 -34.22 8.90 0.67
C ASP A 218 -35.61 9.53 0.65
N ALA A 219 -36.60 8.82 0.10
CA ALA A 219 -38.00 9.25 0.13
C ALA A 219 -38.53 9.38 1.58
N LEU A 220 -38.20 8.42 2.46
CA LEU A 220 -38.53 8.50 3.88
C LEU A 220 -37.96 9.74 4.55
N ARG A 221 -36.67 10.06 4.33
CA ARG A 221 -36.04 11.25 4.91
C ARG A 221 -36.56 12.54 4.32
N GLN A 222 -36.95 12.54 3.05
CA GLN A 222 -37.57 13.69 2.40
C GLN A 222 -38.96 13.97 2.99
N ILE A 223 -39.74 12.92 3.28
CA ILE A 223 -40.98 13.02 4.05
C ILE A 223 -40.59 13.43 5.46
N ASP A 224 -40.10 12.52 6.31
CA ASP A 224 -39.75 12.81 7.71
C ASP A 224 -38.35 12.37 8.18
N ARG A 225 -37.49 13.36 8.43
CA ARG A 225 -36.13 13.16 8.97
C ARG A 225 -36.11 12.66 10.41
N SER A 226 -37.12 12.96 11.24
CA SER A 226 -37.16 12.50 12.63
C SER A 226 -37.73 11.09 12.78
N TYR A 227 -38.47 10.61 11.78
CA TYR A 227 -39.13 9.33 11.83
C TYR A 227 -38.11 8.20 11.87
N ARG A 228 -38.07 7.44 12.97
CA ARG A 228 -37.20 6.26 13.16
C ARG A 228 -35.74 6.49 12.71
N ALA A 229 -35.20 7.67 12.99
CA ALA A 229 -33.91 8.11 12.46
C ALA A 229 -32.80 7.06 12.65
N ILE A 230 -32.67 6.49 13.85
CA ILE A 230 -31.65 5.46 14.15
C ILE A 230 -31.84 4.19 13.29
N GLN A 231 -33.08 3.72 13.12
CA GLN A 231 -33.34 2.53 12.31
C GLN A 231 -33.10 2.79 10.82
N ILE A 232 -33.44 3.98 10.34
CA ILE A 232 -33.18 4.41 8.96
C ILE A 232 -31.66 4.52 8.72
N ASP A 233 -30.91 5.10 9.65
CA ASP A 233 -29.45 5.21 9.58
C ASP A 233 -28.79 3.83 9.53
N GLY A 234 -29.27 2.89 10.35
CA GLY A 234 -28.84 1.50 10.31
C GLY A 234 -29.12 0.82 8.97
N LEU A 235 -30.26 1.09 8.34
CA LEU A 235 -30.56 0.57 7.00
C LEU A 235 -29.70 1.23 5.91
N TYR A 236 -29.39 2.53 6.01
CA TYR A 236 -28.44 3.19 5.12
C TYR A 236 -27.05 2.55 5.23
N TYR A 237 -26.56 2.32 6.45
CA TYR A 237 -25.29 1.64 6.68
C TYR A 237 -25.26 0.28 5.94
N ILE A 238 -26.25 -0.58 6.19
CA ILE A 238 -26.34 -1.91 5.59
C ILE A 238 -26.40 -1.83 4.05
N ALA A 239 -27.28 -0.98 3.51
CA ALA A 239 -27.50 -0.90 2.08
C ALA A 239 -26.28 -0.33 1.34
N LEU A 240 -25.69 0.76 1.84
CA LEU A 240 -24.51 1.38 1.23
C LEU A 240 -23.29 0.47 1.31
N ARG A 241 -23.03 -0.13 2.48
CA ARG A 241 -21.91 -1.07 2.68
C ARG A 241 -21.99 -2.26 1.72
N ASN A 242 -23.16 -2.89 1.60
CA ASN A 242 -23.31 -4.06 0.73
C ASN A 242 -23.39 -3.68 -0.75
N ARG A 243 -24.02 -2.56 -1.11
CA ARG A 243 -24.00 -2.04 -2.49
C ARG A 243 -22.58 -1.74 -2.94
N GLY A 244 -21.77 -1.13 -2.08
CA GLY A 244 -20.41 -0.77 -2.40
C GLY A 244 -19.53 -1.98 -2.67
N ILE A 245 -19.64 -3.03 -1.85
CA ILE A 245 -18.96 -4.31 -2.09
C ILE A 245 -19.43 -4.96 -3.40
N ALA A 246 -20.74 -4.99 -3.66
CA ALA A 246 -21.28 -5.54 -4.90
C ALA A 246 -20.79 -4.76 -6.14
N ARG A 247 -20.66 -3.44 -6.04
CA ARG A 247 -20.11 -2.58 -7.09
C ARG A 247 -18.62 -2.84 -7.33
N ILE A 248 -17.82 -2.96 -6.27
CA ILE A 248 -16.40 -3.33 -6.39
C ILE A 248 -16.26 -4.68 -7.10
N ASN A 249 -17.04 -5.68 -6.69
CA ASN A 249 -17.00 -7.02 -7.28
C ASN A 249 -17.48 -7.05 -8.75
N SER A 250 -18.28 -6.09 -9.18
CA SER A 250 -18.72 -5.95 -10.58
C SER A 250 -17.83 -5.01 -11.40
N GLY A 251 -16.72 -4.52 -10.84
CA GLY A 251 -15.75 -3.66 -11.50
C GLY A 251 -16.06 -2.16 -11.45
N LEU A 252 -17.12 -1.76 -10.75
CA LEU A 252 -17.45 -0.35 -10.48
C LEU A 252 -16.70 0.11 -9.23
N LEU A 253 -15.36 0.15 -9.32
CA LEU A 253 -14.47 0.35 -8.17
C LEU A 253 -14.70 1.70 -7.46
N GLU A 254 -14.66 2.83 -8.17
CA GLU A 254 -14.82 4.14 -7.52
C GLU A 254 -16.21 4.32 -6.92
N GLN A 255 -17.25 3.86 -7.64
CA GLN A 255 -18.63 3.94 -7.15
C GLN A 255 -18.82 3.09 -5.89
N GLY A 256 -18.17 1.93 -5.83
CA GLY A 256 -18.22 1.08 -4.64
C GLY A 256 -17.44 1.63 -3.46
N ILE A 257 -16.27 2.25 -3.70
CA ILE A 257 -15.51 2.98 -2.68
C ILE A 257 -16.34 4.14 -2.13
N TYR A 258 -17.01 4.89 -3.02
CA TYR A 258 -17.88 5.99 -2.63
C TYR A 258 -19.01 5.51 -1.70
N ASP A 259 -19.72 4.44 -2.08
CA ASP A 259 -20.80 3.90 -1.27
C ASP A 259 -20.34 3.46 0.12
N ILE A 260 -19.20 2.75 0.21
CA ILE A 260 -18.65 2.33 1.50
C ILE A 260 -18.23 3.54 2.35
N THR A 261 -17.65 4.55 1.72
CA THR A 261 -17.29 5.81 2.41
C THR A 261 -18.53 6.52 2.97
N MET A 262 -19.64 6.53 2.21
CA MET A 262 -20.92 7.06 2.67
C MET A 262 -21.50 6.23 3.83
N ALA A 263 -21.34 4.89 3.80
CA ALA A 263 -21.76 4.05 4.92
C ALA A 263 -21.07 4.42 6.24
N GLY A 264 -19.80 4.84 6.16
CA GLY A 264 -19.00 5.30 7.30
C GLY A 264 -19.58 6.52 8.04
N GLN A 265 -20.50 7.26 7.44
CA GLN A 265 -21.21 8.37 8.10
C GLN A 265 -22.28 7.88 9.09
N TYR A 266 -22.74 6.64 8.96
CA TYR A 266 -23.81 6.04 9.77
C TYR A 266 -23.30 5.05 10.82
N GLY A 267 -22.03 4.65 10.75
CA GLY A 267 -21.41 3.73 11.70
C GLY A 267 -19.98 3.37 11.32
N PRO A 268 -19.22 2.75 12.24
CA PRO A 268 -17.86 2.29 11.95
C PRO A 268 -17.86 1.22 10.86
N LEU A 269 -16.92 1.32 9.92
CA LEU A 269 -16.77 0.34 8.85
C LEU A 269 -16.22 -0.99 9.41
N ASP A 270 -16.83 -2.10 8.99
CA ASP A 270 -16.31 -3.43 9.28
C ASP A 270 -15.06 -3.77 8.47
N LYS A 271 -14.36 -4.82 8.91
CA LYS A 271 -13.09 -5.27 8.31
C LYS A 271 -13.20 -5.57 6.82
N ASP A 272 -14.35 -6.07 6.35
CA ASP A 272 -14.50 -6.43 4.94
C ASP A 272 -14.64 -5.16 4.12
N ALA A 273 -15.49 -4.21 4.55
CA ALA A 273 -15.66 -2.93 3.87
C ALA A 273 -14.33 -2.17 3.74
N VAL A 274 -13.51 -2.16 4.80
CA VAL A 274 -12.15 -1.60 4.77
C VAL A 274 -11.26 -2.37 3.80
N SER A 275 -11.27 -3.71 3.85
CA SER A 275 -10.46 -4.53 2.94
C SER A 275 -10.83 -4.27 1.47
N TYR A 276 -12.11 -4.27 1.12
CA TYR A 276 -12.58 -4.04 -0.25
C TYR A 276 -12.18 -2.65 -0.77
N THR A 277 -12.36 -1.61 0.05
CA THR A 277 -11.96 -0.24 -0.34
C THR A 277 -10.46 -0.11 -0.51
N GLN A 278 -9.66 -0.71 0.36
CA GLN A 278 -8.20 -0.69 0.25
C GLN A 278 -7.73 -1.44 -1.00
N THR A 279 -8.24 -2.64 -1.25
CA THR A 279 -7.92 -3.43 -2.45
C THR A 279 -8.29 -2.66 -3.73
N ALA A 280 -9.49 -2.09 -3.79
CA ALA A 280 -9.93 -1.31 -4.95
C ALA A 280 -9.09 -0.04 -5.16
N SER A 281 -8.77 0.69 -4.09
CA SER A 281 -7.95 1.92 -4.16
C SER A 281 -6.52 1.63 -4.59
N TYR A 282 -5.94 0.54 -4.07
CA TYR A 282 -4.60 0.10 -4.44
C TYR A 282 -4.56 -0.32 -5.92
N TYR A 283 -5.61 -0.98 -6.42
CA TYR A 283 -5.73 -1.34 -7.83
C TYR A 283 -5.79 -0.10 -8.73
N ILE A 284 -6.69 0.84 -8.42
CA ILE A 284 -6.84 2.10 -9.17
C ILE A 284 -5.50 2.85 -9.24
N SER A 285 -4.77 2.91 -8.13
CA SER A 285 -3.46 3.57 -8.06
C SER A 285 -2.42 2.91 -8.97
N GLY A 286 -2.42 1.57 -9.04
CA GLY A 286 -1.50 0.84 -9.91
C GLY A 286 -1.81 1.02 -11.39
N VAL A 287 -3.09 0.97 -11.78
CA VAL A 287 -3.49 1.15 -13.18
C VAL A 287 -3.43 2.61 -13.64
N ALA A 288 -3.29 3.58 -12.73
CA ALA A 288 -3.12 4.99 -13.10
C ALA A 288 -1.82 5.26 -13.88
N ALA A 289 -0.80 4.40 -13.74
CA ALA A 289 0.45 4.47 -14.49
C ALA A 289 0.38 3.77 -15.87
N TRP A 290 -0.78 3.25 -16.25
CA TRP A 290 -0.97 2.52 -17.51
C TRP A 290 -0.55 3.36 -18.72
N ALA A 291 0.26 2.77 -19.62
CA ALA A 291 0.85 3.43 -20.78
C ALA A 291 1.74 4.65 -20.48
N VAL A 292 2.14 4.84 -19.21
CA VAL A 292 3.08 5.89 -18.79
C VAL A 292 4.34 5.26 -18.21
N ASP A 293 4.19 4.31 -17.29
CA ASP A 293 5.28 3.60 -16.62
C ASP A 293 4.93 2.11 -16.49
N TRP A 294 5.38 1.33 -17.47
CA TRP A 294 5.12 -0.10 -17.51
C TRP A 294 5.76 -0.89 -16.36
N PRO A 295 7.04 -0.67 -15.97
CA PRO A 295 7.60 -1.29 -14.78
C PRO A 295 6.71 -1.12 -13.55
N ARG A 296 6.24 0.11 -13.31
CA ARG A 296 5.39 0.40 -12.15
C ARG A 296 4.05 -0.33 -12.23
N VAL A 297 3.40 -0.31 -13.41
CA VAL A 297 2.13 -1.03 -13.64
C VAL A 297 2.28 -2.52 -13.34
N LEU A 298 3.34 -3.15 -13.84
CA LEU A 298 3.56 -4.59 -13.66
C LEU A 298 3.91 -4.95 -12.21
N GLU A 299 4.68 -4.11 -11.51
CA GLU A 299 4.96 -4.29 -10.09
C GLU A 299 3.65 -4.34 -9.26
N PHE A 300 2.75 -3.38 -9.49
CA PHE A 300 1.44 -3.38 -8.82
C PHE A 300 0.60 -4.59 -9.23
N LEU A 301 0.43 -4.83 -10.53
CA LEU A 301 -0.45 -5.87 -11.04
C LEU A 301 0.04 -7.29 -10.71
N ALA A 302 1.35 -7.52 -10.53
CA ALA A 302 1.88 -8.80 -10.08
C ALA A 302 1.30 -9.20 -8.70
N SER A 303 1.14 -8.24 -7.79
CA SER A 303 0.54 -8.50 -6.47
C SER A 303 -0.94 -8.89 -6.57
N PHE A 304 -1.69 -8.26 -7.49
CA PHE A 304 -3.09 -8.58 -7.73
C PHE A 304 -3.28 -9.88 -8.50
N TYR A 305 -2.38 -10.20 -9.42
CA TYR A 305 -2.39 -11.50 -10.09
C TYR A 305 -2.32 -12.66 -9.09
N ALA A 306 -1.50 -12.53 -8.04
CA ALA A 306 -1.38 -13.57 -7.01
C ALA A 306 -2.57 -13.60 -6.02
N SER A 307 -3.10 -12.44 -5.64
CA SER A 307 -4.07 -12.33 -4.53
C SER A 307 -5.53 -12.16 -4.97
N ALA A 308 -5.79 -11.54 -6.12
CA ALA A 308 -7.12 -11.23 -6.64
C ALA A 308 -7.14 -11.22 -8.19
N PRO A 309 -6.77 -12.32 -8.86
CA PRO A 309 -6.63 -12.36 -10.32
C PRO A 309 -7.91 -12.03 -11.09
N GLY A 310 -9.07 -12.27 -10.44
CA GLY A 310 -10.39 -12.01 -11.00
C GLY A 310 -10.92 -10.59 -10.77
N LEU A 311 -10.22 -9.72 -10.03
CA LEU A 311 -10.63 -8.33 -9.82
C LEU A 311 -10.70 -7.62 -11.17
N ARG A 312 -11.80 -6.94 -11.46
CA ARG A 312 -12.01 -6.19 -12.72
C ARG A 312 -12.25 -4.73 -12.41
N ASP A 313 -12.09 -3.89 -13.41
CA ASP A 313 -12.60 -2.52 -13.39
C ASP A 313 -13.63 -2.31 -14.51
N ALA A 314 -14.02 -1.06 -14.73
CA ALA A 314 -15.02 -0.69 -15.72
C ALA A 314 -14.65 -1.07 -17.17
N SER A 315 -13.37 -1.38 -17.45
CA SER A 315 -12.98 -1.88 -18.77
C SER A 315 -13.39 -3.34 -19.00
N GLY A 316 -13.85 -4.04 -17.96
CA GLY A 316 -14.18 -5.46 -17.99
C GLY A 316 -12.94 -6.37 -17.99
N MET A 317 -11.73 -5.82 -18.02
CA MET A 317 -10.48 -6.60 -17.98
C MET A 317 -10.15 -6.98 -16.54
N SER A 318 -9.78 -8.24 -16.30
CA SER A 318 -9.34 -8.67 -14.97
C SER A 318 -7.91 -8.22 -14.68
N ALA A 319 -7.51 -8.23 -13.41
CA ALA A 319 -6.15 -7.92 -12.99
C ALA A 319 -5.13 -8.84 -13.67
N ALA A 320 -5.44 -10.14 -13.79
CA ALA A 320 -4.61 -11.09 -14.53
C ALA A 320 -4.49 -10.73 -16.01
N GLU A 321 -5.61 -10.39 -16.68
CA GLU A 321 -5.57 -10.03 -18.10
C GLU A 321 -4.89 -8.68 -18.33
N ARG A 322 -5.01 -7.73 -17.39
CA ARG A 322 -4.24 -6.48 -17.41
C ARG A 322 -2.76 -6.73 -17.22
N TYR A 323 -2.38 -7.62 -16.31
CA TYR A 323 -0.97 -7.98 -16.14
C TYR A 323 -0.41 -8.58 -17.43
N ARG A 324 -1.10 -9.57 -18.01
CA ARG A 324 -0.72 -10.17 -19.30
C ARG A 324 -0.59 -9.13 -20.40
N THR A 325 -1.62 -8.31 -20.60
CA THR A 325 -1.65 -7.27 -21.63
C THR A 325 -0.55 -6.24 -21.42
N GLY A 326 -0.35 -5.80 -20.18
CA GLY A 326 0.71 -4.87 -19.81
C GLY A 326 2.10 -5.44 -20.10
N SER A 327 2.33 -6.73 -19.84
CA SER A 327 3.60 -7.38 -20.16
C SER A 327 3.83 -7.44 -21.67
N ILE A 328 2.81 -7.71 -22.49
CA ILE A 328 2.94 -7.68 -23.95
C ILE A 328 3.30 -6.27 -24.43
N LEU A 329 2.56 -5.25 -23.98
CA LEU A 329 2.79 -3.87 -24.38
C LEU A 329 4.15 -3.33 -23.93
N TYR A 330 4.59 -3.73 -22.73
CA TYR A 330 5.91 -3.37 -22.24
C TYR A 330 7.02 -4.07 -23.03
N GLY A 331 6.83 -5.35 -23.36
CA GLY A 331 7.75 -6.07 -24.25
C GLY A 331 7.87 -5.39 -25.61
N ASP A 332 6.76 -4.95 -26.20
CA ASP A 332 6.79 -4.20 -27.47
C ASP A 332 7.56 -2.88 -27.35
N GLU A 333 7.36 -2.13 -26.25
CA GLU A 333 8.09 -0.90 -25.98
C GLU A 333 9.59 -1.14 -25.85
N LEU A 334 10.00 -2.18 -25.11
CA LEU A 334 11.40 -2.56 -24.96
C LEU A 334 12.04 -2.98 -26.30
N MET A 335 11.30 -3.68 -27.15
CA MET A 335 11.76 -4.00 -28.51
C MET A 335 11.99 -2.74 -29.36
N ASN A 336 11.14 -1.72 -29.20
CA ASN A 336 11.31 -0.44 -29.90
C ASN A 336 12.49 0.37 -29.35
N GLN A 337 12.86 0.14 -28.08
CA GLN A 337 14.03 0.73 -27.43
C GLN A 337 15.32 -0.07 -27.66
N GLU A 338 15.29 -1.07 -28.56
CA GLU A 338 16.43 -1.94 -28.86
C GLU A 338 16.93 -2.76 -27.65
N ASP A 339 16.05 -3.05 -26.69
CA ASP A 339 16.31 -3.96 -25.56
C ASP A 339 15.51 -5.28 -25.69
N PRO A 340 15.90 -6.18 -26.62
CA PRO A 340 15.20 -7.43 -26.86
C PRO A 340 15.36 -8.45 -25.71
N CYS A 341 16.43 -8.35 -24.92
CA CYS A 341 16.67 -9.27 -23.81
C CYS A 341 15.70 -9.01 -22.66
N SER A 342 15.45 -7.75 -22.29
CA SER A 342 14.40 -7.43 -21.32
C SER A 342 13.01 -7.72 -21.86
N ALA A 343 12.76 -7.44 -23.15
CA ALA A 343 11.47 -7.69 -23.79
C ALA A 343 11.07 -9.17 -23.76
N LEU A 344 12.03 -10.07 -23.98
CA LEU A 344 11.83 -11.52 -23.91
C LEU A 344 11.17 -11.94 -22.59
N TYR A 345 11.64 -11.44 -21.45
CA TYR A 345 11.06 -11.77 -20.15
C TYR A 345 9.60 -11.32 -20.04
N GLN A 346 9.26 -10.16 -20.61
CA GLN A 346 7.89 -9.66 -20.58
C GLN A 346 6.95 -10.50 -21.45
N PHE A 347 7.38 -10.92 -22.64
CA PHE A 347 6.58 -11.84 -23.45
C PHE A 347 6.41 -13.21 -22.79
N GLN A 348 7.43 -13.72 -22.10
CA GLN A 348 7.33 -14.95 -21.31
C GLN A 348 6.33 -14.81 -20.16
N ASN A 349 6.35 -13.69 -19.43
CA ASN A 349 5.39 -13.40 -18.37
C ASN A 349 3.95 -13.47 -18.91
N ALA A 350 3.69 -12.85 -20.07
CA ALA A 350 2.38 -12.88 -20.70
C ALA A 350 1.95 -14.30 -21.10
N LEU A 351 2.83 -15.06 -21.75
CA LEU A 351 2.55 -16.42 -22.23
C LEU A 351 2.38 -17.44 -21.11
N THR A 352 2.94 -17.17 -19.93
CA THR A 352 2.71 -17.99 -18.73
C THR A 352 1.24 -17.93 -18.28
N LEU A 353 0.56 -16.79 -18.49
CA LEU A 353 -0.85 -16.63 -18.11
C LEU A 353 -1.79 -17.18 -19.19
N SER A 354 -1.52 -16.88 -20.45
CA SER A 354 -2.29 -17.42 -21.58
C SER A 354 -1.45 -17.39 -22.84
N THR A 355 -1.40 -18.55 -23.50
CA THR A 355 -0.68 -18.73 -24.75
C THR A 355 -1.45 -18.15 -25.93
N ASP A 356 -0.74 -17.45 -26.83
CA ASP A 356 -1.29 -17.00 -28.10
C ASP A 356 -0.17 -16.91 -29.16
N GLU A 357 -0.51 -17.21 -30.41
CA GLU A 357 0.47 -17.30 -31.51
C GLU A 357 1.16 -15.97 -31.80
N VAL A 358 0.44 -14.85 -31.63
CA VAL A 358 0.97 -13.51 -31.91
C VAL A 358 2.09 -13.18 -30.92
N THR A 359 1.84 -13.36 -29.63
CA THR A 359 2.84 -13.14 -28.58
C THR A 359 3.95 -14.17 -28.64
N GLN A 360 3.67 -15.43 -29.02
CA GLN A 360 4.71 -16.42 -29.26
C GLN A 360 5.68 -15.99 -30.37
N GLY A 361 5.17 -15.42 -31.47
CA GLY A 361 5.99 -14.86 -32.53
C GLY A 361 6.86 -13.69 -32.05
N LYS A 362 6.30 -12.81 -31.20
CA LYS A 362 7.06 -11.72 -30.56
C LYS A 362 8.18 -12.25 -29.66
N LEU A 363 7.89 -13.27 -28.85
CA LEU A 363 8.88 -13.95 -28.02
C LEU A 363 10.01 -14.52 -28.87
N THR A 364 9.71 -15.28 -29.92
CA THR A 364 10.75 -15.83 -30.82
C THR A 364 11.61 -14.73 -31.45
N LYS A 365 11.00 -13.63 -31.89
CA LYS A 365 11.72 -12.47 -32.43
C LYS A 365 12.67 -11.87 -31.38
N ALA A 366 12.17 -11.61 -30.18
CA ALA A 366 12.97 -11.07 -29.06
C ALA A 366 14.14 -12.00 -28.70
N THR A 367 13.90 -13.32 -28.62
CA THR A 367 14.94 -14.33 -28.38
C THR A 367 16.05 -14.28 -29.42
N ASN A 368 15.70 -14.25 -30.71
CA ASN A 368 16.69 -14.22 -31.78
C ASN A 368 17.54 -12.94 -31.73
N GLN A 369 16.93 -11.79 -31.49
CA GLN A 369 17.63 -10.52 -31.38
C GLN A 369 18.52 -10.46 -30.12
N CYS A 370 18.02 -10.93 -28.98
CA CYS A 370 18.80 -11.01 -27.75
C CYS A 370 20.03 -11.93 -27.90
N ASN A 371 19.86 -13.09 -28.54
CA ASN A 371 20.97 -14.00 -28.82
C ASN A 371 22.00 -13.36 -29.77
N ALA A 372 21.55 -12.61 -30.78
CA ALA A 372 22.45 -11.90 -31.69
C ALA A 372 23.27 -10.81 -31.00
N LEU A 373 22.70 -10.09 -30.02
CA LEU A 373 23.44 -9.11 -29.23
C LEU A 373 24.52 -9.72 -28.33
N ASN A 374 24.30 -10.96 -27.88
CA ASN A 374 25.23 -11.70 -27.03
C ASN A 374 26.18 -12.60 -27.82
N ALA A 375 26.08 -12.62 -29.15
CA ALA A 375 27.01 -13.36 -29.99
C ALA A 375 28.42 -12.77 -29.80
N PRO A 376 29.46 -13.61 -29.62
CA PRO A 376 30.83 -13.13 -29.61
C PRO A 376 31.08 -12.29 -30.86
N ALA A 377 31.73 -11.14 -30.71
CA ALA A 377 32.16 -10.36 -31.87
C ALA A 377 32.97 -11.30 -32.78
N GLU A 378 32.48 -11.50 -34.00
CA GLU A 378 33.18 -12.27 -35.01
C GLU A 378 34.55 -11.62 -35.17
N GLU A 379 35.63 -12.37 -34.90
CA GLU A 379 36.98 -11.88 -35.15
C GLU A 379 37.02 -11.44 -36.61
N GLU A 380 37.24 -10.14 -36.85
CA GLU A 380 37.46 -9.64 -38.20
C GLU A 380 38.53 -10.53 -38.84
N PRO A 381 38.27 -11.07 -40.05
CA PRO A 381 39.24 -11.92 -40.70
C PRO A 381 40.54 -11.13 -40.78
N THR A 382 41.57 -11.63 -40.09
CA THR A 382 42.89 -11.03 -40.12
C THR A 382 43.25 -10.89 -41.59
N GLU A 383 43.33 -9.66 -42.07
CA GLU A 383 43.74 -9.37 -43.43
C GLU A 383 45.13 -10.00 -43.59
N VAL A 384 45.19 -11.12 -44.30
CA VAL A 384 46.43 -11.82 -44.63
C VAL A 384 47.24 -10.86 -45.50
N VAL A 385 48.14 -10.13 -44.85
CA VAL A 385 49.20 -9.38 -45.52
C VAL A 385 49.93 -10.37 -46.41
N PRO A 386 50.04 -10.13 -47.73
CA PRO A 386 50.70 -11.07 -48.63
C PRO A 386 52.17 -11.20 -48.24
N THR A 387 52.56 -12.42 -47.88
CA THR A 387 53.94 -12.81 -47.60
C THR A 387 54.75 -12.72 -48.90
N ASP A 388 55.75 -11.85 -48.91
CA ASP A 388 56.79 -11.74 -49.93
C ASP A 388 57.60 -13.05 -50.01
N PRO A 389 57.73 -13.71 -51.17
CA PRO A 389 58.45 -14.97 -51.30
C PRO A 389 59.96 -14.70 -51.39
N GLY A 390 60.62 -14.65 -50.25
CA GLY A 390 62.08 -14.64 -50.23
C GLY A 390 62.65 -14.57 -48.84
N THR A 391 62.94 -15.73 -48.24
CA THR A 391 64.21 -16.08 -47.59
C THR A 391 64.01 -17.37 -46.79
N GLU A 392 64.68 -18.43 -47.23
CA GLU A 392 64.90 -19.67 -46.46
C GLU A 392 66.24 -19.56 -45.69
N PRO A 393 66.54 -20.44 -44.72
CA PRO A 393 66.47 -20.18 -43.28
C PRO A 393 67.87 -20.14 -42.62
N PRO A 394 67.97 -20.06 -41.28
CA PRO A 394 69.01 -20.82 -40.62
C PRO A 394 68.47 -21.77 -39.54
N THR A 395 68.98 -22.99 -39.66
CA THR A 395 69.10 -24.09 -38.70
C THR A 395 69.47 -23.66 -37.28
N GLY A 396 68.82 -24.28 -36.28
CA GLY A 396 69.22 -24.28 -34.87
C GLY A 396 68.54 -25.44 -34.10
N GLU A 397 69.37 -26.23 -33.41
CA GLU A 397 69.22 -27.57 -32.81
C GLU A 397 68.15 -27.83 -31.71
N PRO A 398 67.94 -29.12 -31.32
CA PRO A 398 66.83 -29.60 -30.49
C PRO A 398 67.16 -29.70 -29.00
N SER A 399 66.15 -29.61 -28.13
CA SER A 399 66.12 -30.01 -26.70
C SER A 399 64.79 -29.46 -26.13
N GLU A 400 63.94 -30.12 -25.35
CA GLU A 400 63.95 -31.41 -24.67
C GLU A 400 62.47 -31.75 -24.37
N GLU A 401 62.11 -33.03 -24.46
CA GLU A 401 60.91 -33.60 -23.85
C GLU A 401 61.16 -33.77 -22.34
N PRO A 402 60.14 -33.60 -21.49
CA PRO A 402 59.81 -34.76 -20.67
C PRO A 402 58.30 -34.95 -20.43
N THR A 403 57.88 -36.19 -20.69
CA THR A 403 57.29 -37.12 -19.70
C THR A 403 55.82 -36.95 -19.30
N LEU A 404 55.08 -37.98 -19.73
CA LEU A 404 53.77 -38.51 -19.33
C LEU A 404 53.56 -38.63 -17.81
N GLU A 405 52.32 -38.46 -17.34
CA GLU A 405 51.53 -39.52 -16.64
C GLU A 405 50.10 -39.04 -16.21
N PRO A 406 49.16 -39.91 -15.79
CA PRO A 406 47.84 -40.02 -16.45
C PRO A 406 46.61 -39.86 -15.53
N THR A 407 45.44 -40.21 -16.08
CA THR A 407 44.24 -40.81 -15.41
C THR A 407 43.09 -39.86 -15.03
N LEU A 408 41.92 -40.01 -15.68
CA LEU A 408 40.76 -40.77 -15.17
C LEU A 408 39.53 -40.55 -16.05
N GLU A 409 39.12 -41.61 -16.75
CA GLU A 409 37.74 -41.79 -17.20
C GLU A 409 36.81 -41.88 -15.98
N THR A 410 35.63 -41.27 -16.07
CA THR A 410 34.49 -41.68 -15.26
C THR A 410 33.25 -41.69 -16.13
N THR A 411 32.94 -42.90 -16.59
CA THR A 411 31.61 -43.32 -17.04
C THR A 411 30.60 -43.08 -15.92
N VAL A 412 29.53 -42.33 -16.19
CA VAL A 412 28.31 -42.39 -15.40
C VAL A 412 27.16 -42.78 -16.32
N GLU A 413 26.78 -44.04 -16.16
CA GLU A 413 25.53 -44.66 -16.59
C GLU A 413 24.39 -44.16 -15.67
N VAL A 414 23.34 -43.57 -16.24
CA VAL A 414 22.02 -43.45 -15.57
C VAL A 414 20.92 -43.79 -16.57
N THR A 415 20.63 -45.09 -16.61
CA THR A 415 19.33 -45.77 -16.54
C THR A 415 18.06 -44.96 -16.82
N ILE A 416 17.40 -45.35 -17.91
CA ILE A 416 16.01 -45.05 -18.25
C ILE A 416 15.12 -46.13 -17.61
N GLY A 417 14.04 -45.74 -16.93
CA GLY A 417 13.05 -46.67 -16.35
C GLY A 417 11.70 -45.98 -16.09
N PRO A 418 10.58 -46.72 -16.05
CA PRO A 418 9.57 -46.61 -17.09
C PRO A 418 8.22 -46.01 -16.67
N THR A 419 7.48 -45.66 -17.73
CA THR A 419 6.02 -45.54 -17.86
C THR A 419 5.21 -46.45 -16.94
N SER A 420 4.21 -45.87 -16.26
CA SER A 420 3.06 -46.60 -15.73
C SER A 420 1.76 -45.95 -16.21
N GLU A 421 1.13 -46.59 -17.20
CA GLU A 421 -0.31 -46.49 -17.50
C GLU A 421 -1.09 -47.53 -16.66
N GLY A 422 -2.34 -47.20 -16.33
CA GLY A 422 -3.32 -48.02 -15.62
C GLY A 422 -3.77 -47.31 -14.33
N THR A 423 -4.98 -46.74 -14.23
CA THR A 423 -6.30 -47.34 -14.50
C THR A 423 -7.34 -46.25 -14.72
#